data_AF-A0A6J6ISF8-F1
#
_entry.id   AF-A0A6J6ISF8-F1
#
_cell.length_a   1.000
_cell.length_b   1.000
_cell.length_c   1.000
_cell.angle_alpha   90.00
_cell.angle_beta   90.00
_cell.angle_gamma   90.00
#
_symmetry.space_group_name_H-M   'P 1'
#
loop_
_entity.id
_entity.type
_entity.pdbx_description
1 polymer ?
#
loop_
_entity_poly.entity_id
_entity_poly.type
_entity_poly.pdbx_seq_one_letter_code
_entity_poly.pdbx_strand_id
1 'polypeptide(L)'
;MWGAGIEIDLAFRIAGHAVRARIERLVDHVLSRVPQAQVVVFLDEPAMGSLTDEGFPIGPNDGIDLVSSAMAVVESKAITGLHCCTAVDYRLLLSTGPRILSVPVDDRIAKHSGLVGDYLDRGGWIAWGAVPTDGPIGTSVDRLWRRLSTVWCDLANEGCDPLLLRTNAIITPVCGLAQHGVTQAEQVMEHTSRLAERLQGQAAGTRISVGA
;
A
#
# COMPACT_ATOMS: atom_id res chain seq x y z
N MET A 1 22.14 -13.87 -11.28
CA MET A 1 22.04 -15.22 -11.88
C MET A 1 20.69 -15.78 -11.50
N TRP A 2 19.64 -15.46 -12.25
CA TRP A 2 18.29 -15.96 -12.01
C TRP A 2 18.14 -17.23 -12.85
N GLY A 3 18.15 -18.40 -12.21
CA GLY A 3 18.00 -19.63 -12.96
C GLY A 3 18.36 -20.85 -12.14
N ALA A 4 17.35 -21.52 -11.60
CA ALA A 4 17.44 -22.93 -11.23
C ALA A 4 17.51 -23.85 -12.49
N GLY A 5 17.97 -23.34 -13.63
CA GLY A 5 17.97 -24.01 -14.94
C GLY A 5 16.65 -23.94 -15.72
N ILE A 6 15.71 -23.07 -15.34
CA ILE A 6 14.41 -22.89 -16.02
C ILE A 6 14.39 -21.56 -16.76
N GLU A 7 13.89 -21.57 -18.00
CA GLU A 7 13.64 -20.36 -18.81
C GLU A 7 12.77 -19.35 -18.05
N ILE A 8 13.16 -18.08 -18.10
CA ILE A 8 12.59 -17.02 -17.27
C ILE A 8 11.08 -16.84 -17.50
N ASP A 9 10.64 -16.86 -18.76
CA ASP A 9 9.22 -16.77 -19.14
C ASP A 9 8.41 -17.96 -18.61
N LEU A 10 9.01 -19.15 -18.57
CA LEU A 10 8.37 -20.32 -17.99
C LEU A 10 8.29 -20.19 -16.46
N ALA A 11 9.35 -19.72 -15.82
CA ALA A 11 9.39 -19.50 -14.39
C ALA A 11 8.29 -18.51 -13.93
N PHE A 12 8.17 -17.36 -14.59
CA PHE A 12 7.15 -16.35 -14.25
C PHE A 12 5.73 -16.81 -14.58
N ARG A 13 5.52 -17.57 -15.67
CA ARG A 13 4.20 -18.16 -15.96
C ARG A 13 3.77 -19.15 -14.89
N ILE A 14 4.65 -20.05 -14.47
CA ILE A 14 4.37 -21.03 -13.40
C ILE A 14 4.13 -20.31 -12.08
N ALA A 15 5.00 -19.36 -11.72
CA ALA A 15 4.88 -18.58 -10.49
C ALA A 15 3.57 -17.78 -10.46
N GLY A 16 3.23 -17.07 -11.54
CA GLY A 16 1.99 -16.31 -11.64
C GLY A 16 0.75 -17.19 -11.52
N HIS A 17 0.75 -18.39 -12.12
CA HIS A 17 -0.34 -19.35 -11.94
C HIS A 17 -0.44 -19.84 -10.48
N ALA A 18 0.70 -20.15 -9.86
CA ALA A 18 0.75 -20.59 -8.47
C ALA A 18 0.25 -19.51 -7.50
N VAL A 19 0.63 -18.24 -7.70
CA VAL A 19 0.18 -17.10 -6.88
C VAL A 19 -1.33 -16.92 -7.01
N ARG A 20 -1.87 -16.86 -8.24
CA ARG A 20 -3.32 -16.73 -8.47
C ARG A 20 -4.12 -17.85 -7.79
N ALA A 21 -3.71 -19.11 -8.01
CA ALA A 21 -4.36 -20.27 -7.41
C ALA A 21 -4.19 -20.33 -5.88
N ARG A 22 -3.13 -19.73 -5.33
CA ARG A 22 -2.92 -19.65 -3.87
C ARG A 22 -3.82 -18.58 -3.25
N ILE A 23 -3.86 -17.38 -3.84
CA ILE A 23 -4.67 -16.27 -3.34
C ILE A 23 -6.15 -16.63 -3.36
N GLU A 24 -6.65 -17.21 -4.45
CA GLU A 24 -8.06 -17.64 -4.54
C GLU A 24 -8.42 -18.65 -3.44
N ARG A 25 -7.60 -19.69 -3.26
CA ARG A 25 -7.81 -20.69 -2.20
C ARG A 25 -7.76 -20.10 -0.80
N LEU A 26 -6.89 -19.12 -0.55
CA LEU A 26 -6.81 -18.46 0.75
C LEU A 26 -8.06 -17.63 1.03
N VAL A 27 -8.53 -16.86 0.04
CA VAL A 27 -9.76 -16.06 0.15
C VAL A 27 -10.97 -16.97 0.36
N ASP A 28 -11.11 -18.03 -0.43
CA ASP A 28 -12.20 -19.01 -0.27
C ASP A 28 -12.16 -19.69 1.09
N HIS A 29 -10.96 -20.03 1.58
CA HIS A 29 -10.79 -20.60 2.91
C HIS A 29 -11.25 -19.63 4.01
N VAL A 30 -10.85 -18.37 3.94
CA VAL A 30 -11.29 -17.34 4.90
C VAL A 30 -12.80 -17.17 4.84
N LEU A 31 -13.38 -16.97 3.67
CA LEU A 31 -14.82 -16.76 3.49
C LEU A 31 -15.65 -17.98 3.92
N SER A 32 -15.13 -19.20 3.80
CA SER A 32 -15.80 -20.40 4.32
C SER A 32 -15.95 -20.40 5.85
N ARG A 33 -15.11 -19.65 6.57
CA ARG A 33 -15.11 -19.52 8.03
C ARG A 33 -15.82 -18.27 8.51
N VAL A 34 -15.73 -17.18 7.74
CA VAL A 34 -16.30 -15.87 8.07
C VAL A 34 -17.06 -15.29 6.87
N PRO A 35 -18.18 -15.90 6.44
CA PRO A 35 -18.85 -15.56 5.18
C PRO A 35 -19.46 -14.15 5.13
N GLN A 36 -19.63 -13.50 6.28
CA GLN A 36 -20.15 -12.13 6.39
C GLN A 36 -19.04 -11.08 6.53
N ALA A 37 -17.79 -11.49 6.68
CA ALA A 37 -16.68 -10.56 6.84
C ALA A 37 -16.33 -9.92 5.49
N GLN A 38 -16.05 -8.62 5.52
CA GLN A 38 -15.40 -7.95 4.41
C GLN A 38 -13.92 -8.33 4.41
N VAL A 39 -13.49 -9.09 3.41
CA VAL A 39 -12.12 -9.54 3.29
C VAL A 39 -11.30 -8.48 2.55
N VAL A 40 -10.14 -8.14 3.14
CA VAL A 40 -9.10 -7.33 2.50
C VAL A 40 -7.87 -8.20 2.31
N VAL A 41 -7.31 -8.22 1.10
CA VAL A 41 -6.12 -9.01 0.76
C VAL A 41 -5.04 -8.05 0.29
N PHE A 42 -3.85 -8.16 0.85
CA PHE A 42 -2.68 -7.44 0.37
C PHE A 42 -1.72 -8.38 -0.37
N LEU A 43 -1.18 -7.92 -1.48
CA LEU A 43 0.00 -8.51 -2.13
C LEU A 43 1.21 -7.68 -1.72
N ASP A 44 2.21 -8.34 -1.15
CA ASP A 44 3.47 -7.70 -0.77
C ASP A 44 4.47 -7.83 -1.92
N GLU A 45 4.77 -6.74 -2.61
CA GLU A 45 5.63 -6.73 -3.80
C GLU A 45 6.75 -5.68 -3.68
N PRO A 46 7.73 -5.88 -2.77
CA PRO A 46 8.89 -5.00 -2.67
C PRO A 46 9.74 -5.00 -3.94
N ALA A 47 9.63 -6.05 -4.77
CA ALA A 47 10.35 -6.18 -6.04
C ALA A 47 9.91 -5.15 -7.09
N MET A 48 8.72 -4.54 -6.96
CA MET A 48 8.27 -3.44 -7.82
C MET A 48 9.23 -2.25 -7.80
N GLY A 49 9.94 -2.04 -6.68
CA GLY A 49 10.94 -0.97 -6.56
C GLY A 49 12.18 -1.16 -7.43
N SER A 50 12.44 -2.38 -7.90
CA SER A 50 13.59 -2.71 -8.77
C SER A 50 13.17 -3.02 -10.21
N LEU A 51 11.89 -2.87 -10.54
CA LEU A 51 11.34 -3.31 -11.83
C LEU A 51 11.92 -2.54 -13.03
N THR A 52 12.48 -1.36 -12.81
CA THR A 52 13.16 -0.54 -13.82
C THR A 52 14.68 -0.68 -13.78
N ASP A 53 15.24 -1.46 -12.85
CA ASP A 53 16.68 -1.61 -12.70
C ASP A 53 17.25 -2.44 -13.86
N GLU A 54 18.43 -2.03 -14.35
CA GLU A 54 19.16 -2.83 -15.34
C GLU A 54 19.49 -4.21 -14.75
N GLY A 55 18.99 -5.27 -15.39
CA GLY A 55 19.20 -6.65 -14.94
C GLY A 55 18.08 -7.22 -14.07
N PHE A 56 16.99 -6.48 -13.84
CA PHE A 56 15.77 -7.09 -13.32
C PHE A 56 15.24 -8.15 -14.31
N PRO A 57 14.74 -9.31 -13.84
CA PRO A 57 14.36 -10.45 -14.69
C PRO A 57 13.32 -10.16 -15.79
N ILE A 58 12.44 -9.18 -15.59
CA ILE A 58 11.28 -8.90 -16.45
C ILE A 58 11.11 -7.40 -16.65
N GLY A 59 10.36 -7.00 -17.68
CA GLY A 59 10.08 -5.60 -17.94
C GLY A 59 8.98 -5.03 -17.02
N PRO A 60 8.84 -3.68 -16.96
CA PRO A 60 7.79 -3.02 -16.20
C PRO A 60 6.37 -3.47 -16.50
N ASN A 61 6.04 -3.66 -17.79
CA ASN A 61 4.69 -4.10 -18.18
C ASN A 61 4.41 -5.53 -17.68
N ASP A 62 5.37 -6.44 -17.80
CA ASP A 62 5.20 -7.83 -17.33
C ASP A 62 5.01 -7.87 -15.81
N GLY A 63 5.76 -7.06 -15.05
CA GLY A 63 5.60 -6.95 -13.61
C GLY A 63 4.23 -6.40 -13.22
N ILE A 64 3.78 -5.34 -13.90
CA ILE A 64 2.43 -4.77 -13.70
C ILE A 64 1.35 -5.83 -13.98
N ASP A 65 1.45 -6.55 -15.10
CA ASP A 65 0.48 -7.58 -15.50
C ASP A 65 0.44 -8.76 -14.52
N LEU A 66 1.59 -9.18 -13.99
CA LEU A 66 1.66 -10.24 -12.99
C LEU A 66 0.92 -9.85 -11.71
N VAL A 67 1.18 -8.66 -11.17
CA VAL A 67 0.55 -8.16 -9.93
C VAL A 67 -0.94 -7.89 -10.15
N SER A 68 -1.30 -7.22 -11.26
CA SER A 68 -2.68 -6.89 -11.60
C SER A 68 -3.52 -8.16 -11.79
N SER A 69 -3.03 -9.14 -12.55
CA SER A 69 -3.75 -10.42 -12.75
C SER A 69 -3.86 -11.25 -11.46
N ALA A 70 -2.93 -11.10 -10.52
CA ALA A 70 -3.00 -11.74 -9.21
C ALA A 70 -4.07 -11.12 -8.30
N MET A 71 -4.30 -9.81 -8.39
CA MET A 71 -5.41 -9.16 -7.69
C MET A 71 -6.76 -9.46 -8.35
N ALA A 72 -6.83 -9.42 -9.69
CA ALA A 72 -8.07 -9.58 -10.44
C ALA A 72 -8.80 -10.90 -10.15
N VAL A 73 -8.09 -12.00 -9.86
CA VAL A 73 -8.73 -13.29 -9.56
C VAL A 73 -9.57 -13.30 -8.28
N VAL A 74 -9.41 -12.32 -7.39
CA VAL A 74 -10.17 -12.24 -6.13
C VAL A 74 -10.94 -10.93 -5.94
N GLU A 75 -10.91 -10.01 -6.90
CA GLU A 75 -11.55 -8.69 -6.78
C GLU A 75 -13.07 -8.76 -6.56
N SER A 76 -13.72 -9.82 -7.04
CA SER A 76 -15.16 -10.06 -6.84
C SER A 76 -15.51 -10.55 -5.43
N LYS A 77 -14.52 -11.01 -4.66
CA LYS A 77 -14.69 -11.64 -3.34
C LYS A 77 -14.01 -10.84 -2.22
N ALA A 78 -13.03 -10.01 -2.54
CA ALA A 78 -12.22 -9.28 -1.57
C ALA A 78 -11.79 -7.90 -2.10
N ILE A 79 -11.55 -6.97 -1.18
CA ILE A 79 -10.85 -5.72 -1.49
C ILE A 79 -9.37 -6.05 -1.65
N THR A 80 -8.79 -5.68 -2.78
CA THR A 80 -7.38 -5.93 -3.07
C THR A 80 -6.52 -4.72 -2.72
N GLY A 81 -5.37 -4.98 -2.11
CA GLY A 81 -4.35 -4.00 -1.81
C GLY A 81 -2.98 -4.43 -2.29
N LEU A 82 -2.13 -3.45 -2.54
CA LEU A 82 -0.74 -3.65 -2.92
C LEU A 82 0.14 -2.96 -1.90
N HIS A 83 1.07 -3.70 -1.30
CA HIS A 83 2.07 -3.17 -0.39
C HIS A 83 3.45 -3.16 -1.06
N CYS A 84 4.09 -2.00 -1.03
CA CYS A 84 5.47 -1.84 -1.48
C CYS A 84 6.18 -0.87 -0.55
N CYS A 85 7.05 -1.38 0.32
CA CYS A 85 7.82 -0.58 1.27
C CYS A 85 9.15 -0.04 0.72
N THR A 86 9.48 -0.36 -0.54
CA THR A 86 10.71 0.06 -1.22
C THR A 86 10.52 1.37 -1.99
N ALA A 87 11.64 1.98 -2.37
CA ALA A 87 11.64 3.09 -3.29
C ALA A 87 11.10 2.66 -4.66
N VAL A 88 10.08 3.33 -5.19
CA VAL A 88 9.47 2.94 -6.46
C VAL A 88 8.84 4.14 -7.18
N ASP A 89 8.78 4.06 -8.52
CA ASP A 89 7.97 4.96 -9.32
C ASP A 89 6.48 4.63 -9.09
N TYR A 90 5.74 5.57 -8.51
CA TYR A 90 4.32 5.36 -8.17
C TYR A 90 3.45 5.07 -9.39
N ARG A 91 3.88 5.43 -10.61
CA ARG A 91 3.21 5.02 -11.84
C ARG A 91 3.09 3.51 -11.95
N LEU A 92 4.14 2.78 -11.57
CA LEU A 92 4.16 1.32 -11.66
C LEU A 92 3.14 0.71 -10.70
N LEU A 93 3.13 1.16 -9.44
CA LEU A 93 2.18 0.66 -8.45
C LEU A 93 0.73 0.99 -8.82
N LEU A 94 0.45 2.23 -9.20
CA LEU A 94 -0.90 2.69 -9.56
C LEU A 94 -1.42 1.99 -10.82
N SER A 95 -0.54 1.65 -11.77
CA SER A 95 -0.90 0.92 -12.99
C SER A 95 -1.35 -0.52 -12.70
N THR A 96 -1.02 -1.10 -11.54
CA THR A 96 -1.50 -2.44 -11.17
C THR A 96 -2.98 -2.45 -10.76
N GLY A 97 -3.57 -1.29 -10.46
CA GLY A 97 -4.98 -1.13 -10.13
C GLY A 97 -5.44 -1.65 -8.75
N PRO A 98 -4.67 -1.47 -7.65
CA PRO A 98 -5.14 -1.91 -6.33
C PRO A 98 -6.32 -1.04 -5.86
N ARG A 99 -7.17 -1.56 -4.96
CA ARG A 99 -8.17 -0.73 -4.26
C ARG A 99 -7.55 0.02 -3.08
N ILE A 100 -6.52 -0.56 -2.46
CA ILE A 100 -5.74 0.06 -1.38
C ILE A 100 -4.25 0.01 -1.72
N LEU A 101 -3.60 1.16 -1.81
CA LEU A 101 -2.16 1.26 -2.03
C LEU A 101 -1.44 1.49 -0.69
N SER A 102 -0.58 0.57 -0.28
CA SER A 102 0.20 0.65 0.98
C SER A 102 1.66 0.99 0.69
N VAL A 103 2.06 2.21 1.09
CA VAL A 103 3.36 2.80 0.73
C VAL A 103 3.96 3.63 1.87
N PRO A 104 5.29 3.78 1.94
CA PRO A 104 5.94 4.69 2.88
C PRO A 104 5.49 6.14 2.65
N VAL A 105 5.55 6.96 3.71
CA VAL A 105 5.40 8.41 3.56
C VAL A 105 6.68 8.98 2.96
N ASP A 106 6.73 9.21 1.65
CA ASP A 106 7.89 9.83 1.00
C ASP A 106 7.52 10.88 -0.03
N ASP A 107 8.42 11.84 -0.28
CA ASP A 107 8.16 13.02 -1.09
C ASP A 107 8.04 12.71 -2.60
N ARG A 108 8.40 11.49 -3.04
CA ARG A 108 8.33 11.13 -4.47
C ARG A 108 6.89 10.98 -4.93
N ILE A 109 5.97 10.62 -4.04
CA ILE A 109 4.55 10.50 -4.39
C ILE A 109 3.97 11.82 -4.92
N ALA A 110 4.47 12.97 -4.44
CA ALA A 110 4.04 14.29 -4.89
C ALA A 110 4.36 14.53 -6.38
N LYS A 111 5.43 13.92 -6.92
CA LYS A 111 5.77 13.98 -8.35
C LYS A 111 4.75 13.27 -9.25
N HIS A 112 3.84 12.50 -8.65
CA HIS A 112 2.80 11.75 -9.33
C HIS A 112 1.40 12.20 -8.89
N SER A 113 1.27 13.45 -8.39
CA SER A 113 0.02 14.03 -7.89
C SER A 113 -1.18 13.83 -8.81
N GLY A 114 -1.04 14.05 -10.12
CA GLY A 114 -2.14 13.84 -11.08
C GLY A 114 -2.68 12.40 -11.07
N LEU A 115 -1.78 11.40 -11.01
CA LEU A 115 -2.18 9.99 -10.96
C LEU A 115 -2.74 9.60 -9.59
N VAL A 116 -2.23 10.22 -8.52
CA VAL A 116 -2.74 10.02 -7.16
C VAL A 116 -4.14 10.62 -7.00
N GLY A 117 -4.38 11.82 -7.53
CA GLY A 117 -5.69 12.46 -7.57
C GLY A 117 -6.69 11.60 -8.33
N ASP A 118 -6.37 11.25 -9.57
CA ASP A 118 -7.16 10.31 -10.39
C ASP A 118 -7.48 8.98 -9.67
N TYR A 119 -6.51 8.45 -8.94
CA TYR A 119 -6.66 7.22 -8.16
C TYR A 119 -7.66 7.40 -6.99
N LEU A 120 -7.52 8.50 -6.24
CA LEU A 120 -8.41 8.83 -5.13
C LEU A 120 -9.84 9.13 -5.61
N ASP A 121 -9.99 9.83 -6.75
CA ASP A 121 -11.28 10.18 -7.35
C ASP A 121 -12.07 8.94 -7.80
N ARG A 122 -11.36 7.89 -8.24
CA ARG A 122 -11.94 6.56 -8.50
C ARG A 122 -12.25 5.77 -7.21
N GLY A 123 -12.12 6.39 -6.05
CA GLY A 123 -12.36 5.83 -4.73
C GLY A 123 -11.21 4.99 -4.19
N GLY A 124 -10.01 5.12 -4.74
CA GLY A 124 -8.80 4.48 -4.22
C GLY A 124 -8.48 4.92 -2.80
N TRP A 125 -7.80 4.06 -2.04
CA TRP A 125 -7.35 4.32 -0.68
C TRP A 125 -5.84 4.25 -0.58
N ILE A 126 -5.24 5.06 0.30
CA ILE A 126 -3.80 4.99 0.58
C ILE A 126 -3.60 4.59 2.05
N ALA A 127 -2.91 3.47 2.25
CA ALA A 127 -2.36 3.07 3.53
C ALA A 127 -0.96 3.67 3.67
N TRP A 128 -0.86 4.72 4.49
CA TRP A 128 0.36 5.47 4.72
C TRP A 128 1.21 4.78 5.78
N GLY A 129 2.34 4.23 5.36
CA GLY A 129 3.44 3.77 6.20
C GLY A 129 4.10 4.94 6.93
N ALA A 130 3.40 5.46 7.94
CA ALA A 130 3.77 6.69 8.64
C ALA A 130 4.69 6.42 9.84
N VAL A 131 4.71 5.19 10.35
CA VAL A 131 5.58 4.78 11.47
C VAL A 131 6.74 3.93 10.94
N PRO A 132 7.99 4.39 11.05
CA PRO A 132 9.16 3.62 10.66
C PRO A 132 9.22 2.30 11.42
N THR A 133 9.63 1.24 10.73
CA THR A 133 9.90 -0.07 11.34
C THR A 133 11.39 -0.31 11.55
N ASP A 134 12.23 0.48 10.90
CA ASP A 134 13.68 0.47 11.02
C ASP A 134 14.18 1.67 11.84
N GLY A 135 15.19 1.41 12.66
CA GLY A 135 15.84 2.44 13.46
C GLY A 135 15.04 2.92 14.69
N PRO A 136 15.55 3.95 15.38
CA PRO A 136 14.97 4.45 16.62
C PRO A 136 13.68 5.20 16.35
N ILE A 137 12.62 4.77 17.04
CA ILE A 137 11.34 5.45 17.04
C ILE A 137 11.32 6.37 18.25
N GLY A 138 11.18 7.68 18.01
CA GLY A 138 11.12 8.68 19.08
C GLY A 138 9.93 8.47 20.02
N THR A 139 9.86 9.25 21.09
CA THR A 139 8.78 9.15 22.09
C THR A 139 7.48 9.86 21.68
N SER A 140 7.53 10.79 20.71
CA SER A 140 6.39 11.54 20.22
C SER A 140 6.09 11.25 18.74
N VAL A 141 4.80 11.24 18.41
CA VAL A 141 4.27 11.10 17.06
C VAL A 141 4.26 12.41 16.26
N ASP A 142 4.59 13.55 16.87
CA ASP A 142 4.45 14.87 16.22
C ASP A 142 5.32 15.04 14.97
N ARG A 143 6.53 14.45 14.98
CA ARG A 143 7.40 14.47 13.81
C ARG A 143 6.82 13.62 12.68
N LEU A 144 6.27 12.45 13.01
CA LEU A 144 5.64 11.54 12.04
C LEU A 144 4.40 12.20 11.43
N TRP A 145 3.56 12.81 12.27
CA TRP A 145 2.39 13.57 11.85
C TRP A 145 2.75 14.74 10.94
N ARG A 146 3.78 15.53 11.30
CA ARG A 146 4.24 16.64 10.46
C ARG A 146 4.73 16.15 9.10
N ARG A 147 5.51 15.08 9.04
CA ARG A 147 5.98 14.48 7.78
C ARG A 147 4.80 14.06 6.89
N LEU A 148 3.83 13.34 7.45
CA LEU A 148 2.62 12.93 6.71
C LEU A 148 1.81 14.15 6.24
N SER A 149 1.63 15.15 7.10
CA SER A 149 0.89 16.37 6.76
C SER A 149 1.58 17.16 5.65
N THR A 150 2.91 17.23 5.64
CA THR A 150 3.67 17.88 4.57
C THR A 150 3.42 17.19 3.23
N VAL A 151 3.51 15.86 3.16
CA VAL A 151 3.21 15.11 1.92
C VAL A 151 1.78 15.37 1.43
N TRP A 152 0.79 15.40 2.34
CA TRP A 152 -0.58 15.75 1.96
C TRP A 152 -0.73 17.20 1.49
N CYS A 153 -0.04 18.15 2.10
CA CYS A 153 -0.03 19.54 1.65
C CYS A 153 0.59 19.66 0.25
N ASP A 154 1.68 18.96 -0.01
CA ASP A 154 2.34 18.97 -1.32
C ASP A 154 1.42 18.37 -2.38
N LEU A 155 0.79 17.22 -2.11
CA LEU A 155 -0.20 16.62 -3.00
C LEU A 155 -1.41 17.54 -3.26
N ALA A 156 -1.89 18.22 -2.22
CA ALA A 156 -3.00 19.16 -2.34
C ALA A 156 -2.65 20.40 -3.16
N ASN A 157 -1.45 20.97 -2.96
CA ASN A 157 -0.94 22.10 -3.75
C ASN A 157 -0.79 21.74 -5.23
N GLU A 158 -0.51 20.46 -5.51
CA GLU A 158 -0.41 19.90 -6.86
C GLU A 158 -1.76 19.36 -7.40
N GLY A 159 -2.88 19.66 -6.73
CA GLY A 159 -4.24 19.47 -7.25
C GLY A 159 -5.02 18.26 -6.73
N CYS A 160 -4.48 17.46 -5.80
CA CYS A 160 -5.25 16.39 -5.15
C CYS A 160 -6.31 16.96 -4.19
N ASP A 161 -7.48 16.32 -4.09
CA ASP A 161 -8.51 16.71 -3.11
C ASP A 161 -8.00 16.52 -1.66
N PRO A 162 -7.86 17.61 -0.87
CA PRO A 162 -7.42 17.54 0.53
C PRO A 162 -8.32 16.70 1.43
N LEU A 163 -9.61 16.58 1.10
CA LEU A 163 -10.57 15.77 1.83
C LEU A 163 -10.34 14.28 1.56
N LEU A 164 -10.15 13.88 0.30
CA LEU A 164 -9.88 12.48 -0.06
C LEU A 164 -8.55 12.00 0.51
N LEU A 165 -7.52 12.85 0.51
CA LEU A 165 -6.22 12.55 1.13
C LEU A 165 -6.32 12.15 2.62
N ARG A 166 -7.36 12.62 3.32
CA ARG A 166 -7.61 12.31 4.75
C ARG A 166 -8.69 11.26 4.96
N THR A 167 -9.71 11.24 4.12
CA THR A 167 -10.88 10.37 4.30
C THR A 167 -10.72 9.00 3.64
N ASN A 168 -9.83 8.87 2.65
CA ASN A 168 -9.45 7.61 2.03
C ASN A 168 -8.03 7.19 2.46
N ALA A 169 -7.72 7.40 3.75
CA ALA A 169 -6.42 7.12 4.31
C ALA A 169 -6.49 6.07 5.42
N ILE A 170 -5.49 5.19 5.47
CA ILE A 170 -5.22 4.25 6.56
C ILE A 170 -3.83 4.58 7.08
N ILE A 171 -3.61 4.50 8.40
CA ILE A 171 -2.28 4.65 8.98
C ILE A 171 -1.70 3.28 9.31
N THR A 172 -0.49 3.01 8.84
CA THR A 172 0.22 1.76 9.07
C THR A 172 1.67 1.99 9.50
N PRO A 173 2.33 0.97 10.06
CA PRO A 173 3.78 0.88 10.00
C PRO A 173 4.27 0.82 8.54
N VAL A 174 5.54 1.16 8.32
CA VAL A 174 6.16 1.11 6.98
C VAL A 174 6.24 -0.32 6.43
N CYS A 175 6.41 -1.34 7.29
CA CYS A 175 6.55 -2.74 6.88
C CYS A 175 6.10 -3.68 8.02
N GLY A 176 6.26 -4.99 7.83
CA GLY A 176 5.97 -6.00 8.85
C GLY A 176 6.92 -5.92 10.06
N LEU A 177 6.44 -6.38 11.21
CA LEU A 177 7.15 -6.38 12.49
C LEU A 177 7.69 -7.76 12.90
N ALA A 178 7.78 -8.70 11.95
CA ALA A 178 8.08 -10.10 12.24
C ALA A 178 9.49 -10.33 12.81
N GLN A 179 10.40 -9.38 12.64
CA GLN A 179 11.80 -9.45 13.09
C GLN A 179 12.08 -8.60 14.33
N HIS A 180 11.03 -8.10 15.00
CA HIS A 180 11.13 -7.17 16.12
C HIS A 180 10.79 -7.84 17.43
N GLY A 181 11.41 -7.38 18.53
CA GLY A 181 11.01 -7.78 19.87
C GLY A 181 9.62 -7.23 20.22
N VAL A 182 8.90 -7.92 21.12
CA VAL A 182 7.52 -7.55 21.51
C VAL A 182 7.40 -6.08 21.93
N THR A 183 8.29 -5.60 22.80
CA THR A 183 8.27 -4.20 23.26
C THR A 183 8.42 -3.19 22.11
N GLN A 184 9.26 -3.49 21.12
CA GLN A 184 9.43 -2.63 19.96
C GLN A 184 8.19 -2.65 19.06
N ALA A 185 7.60 -3.84 18.87
CA ALA A 185 6.37 -3.97 18.10
C ALA A 185 5.20 -3.24 18.76
N GLU A 186 5.06 -3.35 20.09
CA GLU A 186 4.07 -2.59 20.87
C GLU A 186 4.24 -1.09 20.71
N GLN A 187 5.48 -0.58 20.79
CA GLN A 187 5.77 0.84 20.61
C GLN A 187 5.41 1.33 19.19
N VAL A 188 5.72 0.55 18.15
CA VAL A 188 5.34 0.87 16.77
C VAL A 188 3.82 0.95 16.63
N MET A 189 3.11 -0.04 17.18
CA MET A 189 1.65 -0.12 17.08
C MET A 189 0.96 0.98 17.89
N GLU A 190 1.50 1.34 19.05
CA GLU A 190 1.02 2.48 19.84
C GLU A 190 1.11 3.80 19.05
N HIS A 191 2.25 4.07 18.41
CA HIS A 191 2.40 5.27 17.58
C HIS A 191 1.50 5.25 16.35
N THR A 192 1.28 4.07 15.76
CA THR A 192 0.36 3.88 14.65
C THR A 192 -1.08 4.24 15.09
N SER A 193 -1.52 3.76 16.26
CA SER A 193 -2.84 4.08 16.83
C SER A 193 -3.00 5.58 17.09
N ARG A 194 -2.01 6.21 17.74
CA ARG A 194 -2.05 7.65 18.05
C ARG A 194 -2.13 8.52 16.79
N LEU A 195 -1.44 8.14 15.71
CA LEU A 195 -1.54 8.83 14.42
C LEU A 195 -2.90 8.61 13.76
N ALA A 196 -3.45 7.38 13.82
CA ALA A 196 -4.77 7.06 13.30
C ALA A 196 -5.89 7.84 14.04
N GLU A 197 -5.82 7.93 15.36
CA GLU A 197 -6.75 8.72 16.19
C GLU A 197 -6.71 10.20 15.82
N ARG A 198 -5.50 10.75 15.61
CA ARG A 198 -5.33 12.14 15.17
C ARG A 198 -5.93 12.39 13.79
N LEU A 199 -5.76 11.45 12.85
CA LEU A 199 -6.39 11.50 11.53
C LEU A 199 -7.92 11.46 11.64
N GLN A 200 -8.47 10.53 12.43
CA GLN A 200 -9.92 10.41 12.63
C GLN A 200 -10.52 11.71 13.20
N GLY A 201 -9.86 12.32 14.19
CA GLY A 201 -10.28 13.60 14.76
C GLY A 201 -10.34 14.73 13.73
N GLN A 202 -9.36 14.80 12.81
CA GLN A 202 -9.39 15.79 11.73
C GLN A 202 -10.47 15.49 10.68
N ALA A 203 -10.58 14.24 10.24
CA ALA A 203 -11.56 13.84 9.23
C ALA A 203 -13.01 14.06 9.68
N ALA A 204 -13.30 13.80 10.97
CA ALA A 204 -14.60 14.11 11.57
C ALA A 204 -14.88 15.62 11.57
N GLY A 205 -13.91 16.45 11.95
CA GLY A 205 -14.04 17.91 11.92
C GLY A 205 -14.30 18.46 10.52
N THR A 206 -13.62 17.95 9.49
CA THR A 206 -13.80 18.40 8.10
C THR A 206 -15.17 18.05 7.53
N ARG A 207 -15.72 16.87 7.86
CA ARG A 207 -17.07 16.48 7.40
C ARG A 207 -18.17 17.37 8.00
N ILE A 208 -18.00 17.83 9.24
CA ILE A 208 -18.95 18.72 9.90
C ILE A 208 -18.91 20.12 9.26
N SER A 209 -17.73 20.63 8.88
CA SER A 209 -17.59 21.95 8.27
C SER A 209 -18.08 22.05 6.81
N VAL A 210 -18.16 20.94 6.08
CA VAL A 210 -18.63 20.90 4.68
C VAL A 210 -20.15 20.66 4.61
N GLY A 211 -20.75 20.11 5.67
CA GLY A 211 -22.19 19.86 5.77
C GLY A 211 -23.01 20.96 6.45
N ALA A 212 -22.39 22.10 6.78
CA ALA A 212 -23.02 23.28 7.37
C ALA A 212 -22.98 24.46 6.39
#